data_AF-A0A957L835-F1
#
_entry.id   AF-A0A957L835-F1
#
_cell.length_a   1.000
_cell.length_b   1.000
_cell.length_c   1.000
_cell.angle_alpha   90.00
_cell.angle_beta   90.00
_cell.angle_gamma   90.00
#
_symmetry.space_group_name_H-M   'P 1'
#
loop_
_entity.id
_entity.type
_entity.pdbx_description
1 polymer ?
#
loop_
_entity_poly.entity_id
_entity_poly.type
_entity_poly.pdbx_seq_one_letter_code
_entity_poly.pdbx_strand_id
1 'polypeptide(L)'
;MSLLPFSLVIISAVTHGIWNFLAKSANQKDVFIGLSKISEALIFLPLYLFLLLRTGYGDPRWGSFVVVAAGFVFLNYFFLSQAYKRADLSVAYPISRASTLFLPLLSFFFLGERVD
;
A
#
# COMPACT_ATOMS: atom_id res chain seq x y z
N MET A 1 16.79 -20.33 8.87
CA MET A 1 15.91 -19.35 8.20
C MET A 1 15.75 -19.80 6.76
N SER A 2 14.54 -19.86 6.22
CA SER A 2 14.35 -20.19 4.80
C SER A 2 14.80 -19.01 3.93
N LEU A 3 15.53 -19.30 2.85
CA LEU A 3 16.04 -18.27 1.94
C LEU A 3 14.92 -17.56 1.18
N LEU A 4 13.82 -18.26 0.91
CA LEU A 4 12.73 -17.74 0.07
C LEU A 4 12.03 -16.50 0.68
N PRO A 5 11.50 -16.52 1.92
CA PRO A 5 10.88 -15.33 2.52
C PRO A 5 11.86 -14.17 2.63
N PHE A 6 13.13 -14.44 2.97
CA PHE A 6 14.16 -13.41 3.03
C PHE A 6 14.35 -12.73 1.67
N SER A 7 14.50 -13.51 0.59
CA SER A 7 14.61 -12.98 -0.77
C SER A 7 13.39 -12.17 -1.19
N LEU A 8 12.17 -12.63 -0.85
CA LEU A 8 10.93 -11.90 -1.15
C LEU A 8 10.88 -10.54 -0.44
N VAL A 9 11.33 -10.46 0.82
CA VAL A 9 11.40 -9.20 1.56
C VAL A 9 12.38 -8.22 0.92
N ILE A 10 13.57 -8.69 0.52
CA ILE A 10 14.57 -7.84 -0.13
C ILE A 10 14.05 -7.32 -1.48
N ILE A 11 13.47 -8.20 -2.31
CA ILE A 11 12.87 -7.79 -3.59
C ILE A 11 11.77 -6.76 -3.36
N SER A 12 10.88 -7.01 -2.40
CA SER A 12 9.80 -6.08 -2.04
C SER A 12 10.35 -4.71 -1.64
N ALA A 13 11.35 -4.66 -0.77
CA ALA A 13 11.97 -3.41 -0.31
C ALA A 13 12.61 -2.62 -1.46
N VAL A 14 13.34 -3.30 -2.35
CA VAL A 14 13.98 -2.68 -3.53
C VAL A 14 12.93 -2.16 -4.50
N THR A 15 11.94 -2.98 -4.88
CA THR A 15 10.85 -2.57 -5.76
C THR A 15 10.07 -1.40 -5.18
N HIS A 16 9.82 -1.39 -3.86
CA HIS A 16 9.15 -0.30 -3.18
C HIS A 16 9.97 1.01 -3.26
N GLY A 17 11.28 0.94 -2.99
CA GLY A 17 12.18 2.09 -3.10
C GLY A 17 12.22 2.67 -4.52
N ILE A 18 12.37 1.79 -5.53
CA ILE A 18 12.37 2.16 -6.95
C ILE A 18 11.06 2.85 -7.32
N TRP A 19 9.92 2.28 -6.92
CA TRP A 19 8.62 2.85 -7.24
C TRP A 19 8.46 4.27 -6.67
N ASN A 20 8.90 4.52 -5.43
CA ASN A 20 8.83 5.85 -4.82
C ASN A 20 9.73 6.86 -5.54
N PHE A 21 10.93 6.43 -5.94
CA PHE A 21 11.83 7.26 -6.75
C PHE A 21 11.20 7.62 -8.09
N LEU A 22 10.61 6.66 -8.81
CA LEU A 22 9.92 6.90 -10.08
C LEU A 22 8.71 7.82 -9.90
N ALA A 23 7.92 7.62 -8.84
CA ALA A 23 6.77 8.45 -8.53
C ALA A 23 7.16 9.91 -8.28
N LYS A 24 8.28 10.15 -7.58
CA LYS A 24 8.80 11.52 -7.39
C LYS A 24 9.39 12.10 -8.67
N SER A 25 10.07 11.29 -9.47
CA SER A 25 10.73 11.71 -10.71
C SER A 25 9.75 11.96 -11.87
N ALA A 26 8.51 11.48 -11.77
CA ALA A 26 7.49 11.72 -12.78
C ALA A 26 7.14 13.21 -12.94
N ASN A 27 6.99 13.66 -14.19
CA ASN A 27 6.48 15.00 -14.52
C ASN A 27 5.07 15.22 -13.98
N GLN A 28 4.18 14.24 -14.21
CA GLN A 28 2.81 14.22 -13.70
C GLN A 28 2.65 13.13 -12.64
N LYS A 29 2.84 13.51 -11.37
CA LYS A 29 2.91 12.58 -10.23
C LYS A 29 1.58 11.88 -9.96
N ASP A 30 0.45 12.60 -10.07
CA ASP A 30 -0.87 12.00 -9.85
C ASP A 30 -1.19 10.95 -10.91
N VAL A 31 -0.87 11.25 -12.17
CA VAL A 31 -1.08 10.35 -13.30
C VAL A 31 -0.22 9.10 -13.17
N PHE A 32 1.06 9.26 -12.81
CA PHE A 32 1.95 8.12 -12.57
C PHE A 32 1.41 7.21 -11.46
N ILE A 33 1.07 7.79 -10.30
CA ILE A 33 0.56 7.02 -9.16
C ILE A 33 -0.77 6.35 -9.52
N GLY A 34 -1.69 7.07 -10.17
CA GLY A 34 -2.98 6.54 -10.60
C GLY A 34 -2.85 5.38 -11.59
N LEU A 35 -2.05 5.55 -12.65
CA LEU A 35 -1.77 4.48 -13.60
C LEU A 35 -1.11 3.28 -12.92
N SER A 36 -0.18 3.50 -11.99
CA SER A 36 0.43 2.40 -11.23
C SER A 36 -0.60 1.61 -10.43
N LYS A 37 -1.58 2.27 -9.78
CA LYS A 37 -2.65 1.57 -9.04
C LYS A 37 -3.59 0.82 -9.98
N ILE A 38 -3.90 1.38 -11.15
CA ILE A 38 -4.68 0.69 -12.20
C ILE A 38 -3.93 -0.55 -12.69
N SER A 39 -2.63 -0.42 -12.97
CA SER A 39 -1.79 -1.55 -13.38
C SER A 39 -1.75 -2.65 -12.31
N GLU A 40 -1.59 -2.30 -11.03
CA GLU A 40 -1.68 -3.27 -9.94
C GLU A 40 -3.03 -3.99 -9.93
N ALA A 41 -4.14 -3.27 -10.04
CA ALA A 41 -5.47 -3.87 -10.09
C ALA A 41 -5.62 -4.83 -11.28
N LEU A 42 -5.13 -4.46 -12.47
CA LEU A 42 -5.18 -5.30 -13.67
C LEU A 42 -4.30 -6.55 -13.54
N ILE A 43 -3.11 -6.43 -12.96
CA ILE A 43 -2.18 -7.56 -12.75
C ILE A 43 -2.80 -8.58 -11.79
N PHE A 44 -3.45 -8.11 -10.72
CA PHE A 44 -4.05 -8.99 -9.72
C PHE A 44 -5.49 -9.41 -10.04
N LEU A 45 -6.13 -8.82 -11.05
CA LEU A 45 -7.51 -9.15 -11.44
C LEU A 45 -7.69 -10.64 -11.80
N PRO A 46 -6.83 -11.29 -12.62
CA PRO A 46 -6.99 -12.71 -12.94
C PRO A 46 -6.89 -13.60 -11.71
N LEU A 47 -5.96 -13.31 -10.80
CA LEU A 47 -5.82 -14.04 -9.55
C LEU A 47 -7.05 -13.86 -8.66
N TYR A 48 -7.54 -12.63 -8.55
CA TYR A 48 -8.76 -12.32 -7.81
C TYR A 48 -9.96 -13.09 -8.36
N LEU A 49 -10.17 -13.08 -9.68
CA LEU A 49 -11.26 -13.82 -10.33
C LEU A 49 -11.11 -15.34 -10.14
N PHE A 50 -9.90 -15.87 -10.26
CA PHE A 50 -9.62 -17.29 -10.00
C PHE A 50 -9.98 -17.69 -8.56
N LEU A 51 -9.57 -16.88 -7.58
CA LEU A 51 -9.89 -17.12 -6.17
C LEU A 51 -11.40 -16.99 -5.93
N LEU A 52 -12.04 -15.95 -6.47
CA LEU A 52 -13.48 -15.73 -6.36
C LEU A 52 -14.29 -16.94 -6.86
N LEU A 53 -13.89 -17.54 -7.99
CA LEU A 53 -14.53 -18.74 -8.52
C LEU A 53 -14.31 -19.98 -7.65
N ARG A 54 -13.17 -20.06 -6.94
CA ARG A 54 -12.81 -21.20 -6.08
C ARG A 54 -13.42 -21.13 -4.69
N THR A 55 -13.44 -19.93 -4.10
CA THR A 55 -13.82 -19.71 -2.70
C THR A 55 -15.22 -19.11 -2.56
N GLY A 56 -15.82 -18.65 -3.66
CA GLY A 56 -17.06 -17.88 -3.64
C GLY A 56 -16.85 -16.45 -3.13
N TYR A 57 -17.96 -15.72 -3.00
CA TYR A 57 -17.97 -14.38 -2.40
C TYR A 57 -17.70 -14.47 -0.89
N GLY A 58 -16.85 -13.58 -0.39
CA GLY A 58 -16.69 -13.39 1.05
C GLY A 58 -17.97 -12.88 1.72
N ASP A 59 -18.00 -12.89 3.04
CA ASP A 59 -19.15 -12.41 3.82
C ASP A 59 -19.46 -10.93 3.47
N PRO A 60 -20.67 -10.63 2.96
CA PRO A 60 -21.06 -9.29 2.51
C PRO A 60 -20.92 -8.20 3.56
N ARG A 61 -20.93 -8.57 4.86
CA ARG A 61 -20.75 -7.62 5.97
C ARG A 61 -19.38 -6.92 5.94
N TRP A 62 -18.39 -7.53 5.29
CA TRP A 62 -17.07 -6.91 5.10
C TRP A 62 -17.03 -5.89 3.95
N GLY A 63 -18.05 -5.83 3.10
CA GLY A 63 -18.08 -4.92 1.95
C GLY A 63 -17.93 -3.44 2.34
N SER A 64 -18.56 -3.02 3.44
CA SER A 64 -18.44 -1.66 3.97
C SER A 64 -17.00 -1.35 4.42
N PHE A 65 -16.34 -2.29 5.10
CA PHE A 65 -14.94 -2.15 5.49
C PHE A 65 -14.02 -2.00 4.29
N VAL A 66 -14.24 -2.77 3.22
CA VAL A 66 -13.45 -2.67 1.98
C VAL A 66 -13.59 -1.28 1.36
N VAL A 67 -14.81 -0.74 1.29
CA VAL A 67 -15.05 0.61 0.74
C VAL A 67 -14.36 1.68 1.57
N VAL A 68 -14.49 1.62 2.90
CA VAL A 68 -13.84 2.56 3.81
C VAL A 68 -12.31 2.48 3.68
N ALA A 69 -11.76 1.27 3.67
CA ALA A 69 -10.31 1.04 3.49
C ALA A 69 -9.82 1.57 2.14
N ALA A 70 -10.55 1.34 1.05
CA ALA A 70 -10.22 1.87 -0.27
C ALA A 70 -10.20 3.41 -0.27
N GLY A 71 -11.12 4.06 0.45
CA GLY A 71 -11.13 5.50 0.65
C GLY A 71 -9.87 6.01 1.35
N PHE A 72 -9.45 5.35 2.44
CA PHE A 72 -8.20 5.69 3.13
C PHE A 72 -6.96 5.48 2.26
N VAL A 73 -6.91 4.40 1.48
CA VAL A 73 -5.82 4.13 0.53
C VAL A 73 -5.76 5.21 -0.55
N PHE A 74 -6.92 5.61 -1.10
CA PHE A 74 -7.00 6.70 -2.07
C PHE A 74 -6.47 8.01 -1.48
N LEU A 75 -6.94 8.39 -0.28
CA LEU A 75 -6.49 9.60 0.41
C LEU A 75 -4.98 9.56 0.68
N ASN A 76 -4.44 8.41 1.09
CA ASN A 76 -3.01 8.23 1.31
C ASN A 76 -2.21 8.55 0.04
N TYR A 77 -2.56 7.96 -1.10
CA TYR A 77 -1.87 8.20 -2.36
C TYR A 77 -2.07 9.60 -2.91
N PHE A 78 -3.25 10.19 -2.70
CA PHE A 78 -3.51 11.58 -3.04
C PHE A 78 -2.57 12.52 -2.27
N PHE A 79 -2.51 12.40 -0.94
CA PHE A 79 -1.60 13.21 -0.13
C PHE A 79 -0.13 12.93 -0.42
N LEU A 80 0.24 11.69 -0.73
CA LEU A 80 1.59 11.34 -1.14
C LEU A 80 2.00 12.07 -2.41
N SER A 81 1.13 12.11 -3.43
CA SER A 81 1.39 12.87 -4.65
C SER A 81 1.61 14.35 -4.36
N GLN A 82 0.76 14.94 -3.51
CA GLN A 82 0.88 16.34 -3.10
C GLN A 82 2.20 16.61 -2.34
N ALA A 83 2.63 15.69 -1.48
CA ALA A 83 3.92 15.79 -0.78
C ALA A 83 5.09 15.72 -1.78
N TYR A 84 5.07 14.79 -2.73
CA TYR A 84 6.11 14.68 -3.74
C TYR A 84 6.15 15.86 -4.72
N LYS A 85 5.08 16.64 -4.87
CA LYS A 85 5.12 17.90 -5.62
C LYS A 85 5.84 19.02 -4.87
N ARG A 86 5.81 19.01 -3.53
CA ARG A 86 6.20 20.16 -2.69
C ARG A 86 7.47 19.98 -1.88
N ALA A 87 7.89 18.74 -1.63
CA ALA A 87 9.04 18.41 -0.79
C ALA A 87 9.95 17.39 -1.48
N ASP A 88 11.23 17.40 -1.12
CA ASP A 88 12.21 16.43 -1.59
C ASP A 88 11.89 15.02 -1.11
N LEU A 89 12.34 14.01 -1.88
CA LEU A 89 12.09 12.62 -1.56
C LEU A 89 12.63 12.24 -0.17
N SER A 90 13.83 12.73 0.17
CA SER A 90 14.49 12.50 1.46
C SER A 90 13.72 13.05 2.66
N VAL A 91 12.79 13.99 2.46
CA VAL A 91 11.94 14.57 3.51
C VAL A 91 10.55 13.96 3.47
N ALA A 92 9.90 13.97 2.30
CA ALA A 92 8.53 13.49 2.14
C ALA A 92 8.41 11.99 2.45
N TYR A 93 9.40 11.17 2.06
CA TYR A 93 9.34 9.72 2.23
C TYR A 93 9.36 9.31 3.71
N PRO A 94 10.34 9.70 4.55
CA PRO A 94 10.33 9.36 5.97
C PRO A 94 9.06 9.82 6.70
N ILE A 95 8.58 11.04 6.41
CA ILE A 95 7.35 11.57 7.04
C ILE A 95 6.13 10.74 6.65
N SER A 96 5.96 10.43 5.36
CA SER A 96 4.82 9.62 4.90
C SER A 96 4.79 8.23 5.53
N ARG A 97 5.98 7.67 5.82
CA ARG A 97 6.15 6.33 6.39
C ARG A 97 6.15 6.32 7.92
N ALA A 98 6.33 7.45 8.59
CA ALA A 98 6.24 7.52 10.06
C ALA A 98 4.87 7.07 10.60
N SER A 99 3.82 7.10 9.77
CA SER A 99 2.49 6.59 10.11
C SER A 99 2.48 5.13 10.58
N THR A 100 3.41 4.29 10.11
CA THR A 100 3.50 2.89 10.53
C THR A 100 3.97 2.71 11.97
N LEU A 101 4.59 3.73 12.57
CA LEU A 101 4.98 3.71 13.98
C LEU A 101 3.78 3.73 14.93
N PHE A 102 2.62 4.19 14.46
CA PHE A 102 1.38 4.16 15.25
C PHE A 102 0.67 2.81 15.18
N LEU A 103 1.06 1.92 14.26
CA LEU A 103 0.37 0.64 14.06
C LEU A 103 0.38 -0.24 15.31
N PRO A 104 1.51 -0.41 16.05
CA PRO A 104 1.52 -1.18 17.29
C PRO A 104 0.60 -0.60 18.37
N LEU A 105 0.49 0.73 18.46
CA LEU A 105 -0.42 1.40 19.40
C LEU A 105 -1.88 1.11 19.03
N LEU A 106 -2.23 1.21 17.74
CA LEU A 106 -3.57 0.87 17.27
C LEU A 106 -3.90 -0.60 17.50
N SER A 107 -2.98 -1.51 17.18
CA SER A 107 -3.07 -2.93 17.49
C SER A 107 -3.32 -3.20 18.97
N PHE A 108 -2.58 -2.54 19.87
CA PHE A 108 -2.76 -2.68 21.31
C PHE A 108 -4.17 -2.23 21.77
N PHE A 109 -4.62 -1.05 21.35
CA PHE A 109 -5.90 -0.50 21.81
C PHE A 109 -7.13 -1.16 21.17
N PHE A 110 -7.05 -1.58 19.91
CA PHE A 110 -8.22 -2.06 19.15
C PHE A 110 -8.24 -3.58 18.95
N LEU A 111 -7.07 -4.24 18.89
CA LEU A 111 -6.96 -5.69 18.69
C LEU A 111 -6.52 -6.43 19.95
N GLY A 112 -6.11 -5.71 21.01
CA GLY A 112 -5.64 -6.32 22.26
C GLY A 112 -4.28 -7.02 22.12
N GLU A 113 -3.54 -6.74 21.04
CA GLU A 113 -2.20 -7.30 20.82
C GLU A 113 -1.21 -6.73 21.85
N ARG A 114 -0.27 -7.55 22.30
CA ARG A 114 0.80 -7.14 23.21
C ARG A 114 2.11 -7.13 22.44
N VAL A 115 2.97 -6.17 22.77
CA VAL A 115 4.34 -6.17 22.27
C VAL A 115 5.12 -7.12 23.15
N ASP A 116 5.42 -8.31 22.61
CA ASP A 116 6.32 -9.29 23.23
C ASP A 116 7.80 -8.94 22.96
#